data_AF-A0A3B0YC83-F1
#
_entry.id   AF-A0A3B0YC83-F1
#
_cell.length_a   1.000
_cell.length_b   1.000
_cell.length_c   1.000
_cell.angle_alpha   90.00
_cell.angle_beta   90.00
_cell.angle_gamma   90.00
#
_symmetry.space_group_name_H-M   'P 1'
#
loop_
_entity.id
_entity.type
_entity.pdbx_description
1 polymer ?
#
loop_
_entity_poly.entity_id
_entity_poly.type
_entity_poly.pdbx_seq_one_letter_code
_entity_poly.pdbx_strand_id
1 'polypeptide(L)'
;PKPAQPIPKSMASPGLLAHVTVSKYQDALPLYRQEKILQRIGVDIPRSTLSNWMIKVGELTQPVINLLRDQLLSYDIILMDETTVQVLNEDGKKAQSKSYLWV
;
A
#
# COMPACT_ATOMS: atom_id res chain seq x y z
N PRO A 1 -1.62 13.65 27.21
CA PRO A 1 -0.54 13.24 26.27
C PRO A 1 -1.10 12.97 24.87
N LYS A 2 -0.43 13.45 23.80
CA LYS A 2 -0.87 13.19 22.42
C LYS A 2 -0.65 11.69 22.10
N PRO A 3 -1.61 10.99 21.46
CA PRO A 3 -1.42 9.61 21.04
C PRO A 3 -0.22 9.46 20.11
N ALA A 4 0.45 8.30 20.21
CA ALA A 4 1.55 7.96 19.32
C ALA A 4 1.10 8.05 17.86
N GLN A 5 1.91 8.70 17.01
CA GLN A 5 1.66 8.73 15.57
C GLN A 5 2.11 7.40 14.96
N PRO A 6 1.39 6.88 13.94
CA PRO A 6 1.76 5.64 13.26
C PRO A 6 3.17 5.70 12.65
N ILE A 7 3.52 6.84 12.04
CA ILE A 7 4.86 7.11 11.53
C ILE A 7 5.48 8.19 12.42
N PRO A 8 6.48 7.87 13.27
CA PRO A 8 7.13 8.84 14.13
C PRO A 8 7.74 10.00 13.35
N LYS A 9 7.59 11.23 13.86
CA LYS A 9 8.10 12.47 13.25
C LYS A 9 7.57 12.76 11.83
N SER A 10 6.52 12.07 11.39
CA SER A 10 5.81 12.40 10.14
C SER A 10 4.75 13.47 10.38
N MET A 11 4.47 14.27 9.35
CA MET A 11 3.31 15.17 9.33
C MET A 11 1.98 14.44 9.05
N ALA A 12 2.03 13.19 8.59
CA ALA A 12 0.83 12.43 8.27
C ALA A 12 0.10 11.98 9.52
N SER A 13 -1.17 12.40 9.64
CA SER A 13 -2.09 11.85 10.62
C SER A 13 -2.56 10.44 10.22
N PRO A 14 -3.05 9.62 11.16
CA PRO A 14 -3.65 8.33 10.84
C PRO A 14 -4.75 8.42 9.77
N GLY A 15 -5.60 9.46 9.85
CA GLY A 15 -6.67 9.68 8.87
C GLY A 15 -6.14 10.01 7.47
N LEU A 16 -5.07 10.80 7.37
CA LEU A 16 -4.43 11.09 6.09
C LEU A 16 -3.80 9.83 5.48
N LEU A 17 -3.12 9.02 6.30
CA LEU A 17 -2.56 7.74 5.85
C LEU A 17 -3.66 6.82 5.32
N ALA A 18 -4.75 6.65 6.09
CA ALA A 18 -5.88 5.84 5.68
C ALA A 18 -6.50 6.33 4.36
N HIS A 19 -6.70 7.64 4.21
CA HIS A 19 -7.26 8.22 3.00
C HIS A 19 -6.38 7.96 1.76
N VAL A 20 -5.07 8.20 1.86
CA VAL A 20 -4.12 7.96 0.76
C VAL A 20 -4.06 6.48 0.40
N THR A 21 -4.08 5.59 1.40
CA THR A 21 -4.08 4.13 1.20
C THR A 21 -5.35 3.66 0.48
N VAL A 22 -6.54 4.04 0.98
CA VAL A 22 -7.82 3.66 0.35
C VAL A 22 -7.88 4.22 -1.07
N SER A 23 -7.60 5.50 -1.25
CA SER A 23 -7.59 6.14 -2.58
C SER A 23 -6.66 5.39 -3.55
N LYS A 24 -5.46 5.01 -3.10
CA LYS A 24 -4.48 4.34 -3.96
C LYS A 24 -4.91 2.94 -4.35
N TYR A 25 -5.29 2.13 -3.37
CA TYR A 25 -5.43 0.68 -3.55
C TYR A 25 -6.87 0.25 -3.81
N GLN A 26 -7.85 0.86 -3.12
CA GLN A 26 -9.27 0.55 -3.30
C GLN A 26 -9.87 1.31 -4.49
N ASP A 27 -9.55 2.61 -4.61
CA ASP A 27 -10.15 3.48 -5.64
C ASP A 27 -9.28 3.62 -6.91
N ALA A 28 -8.18 2.88 -6.97
CA ALA A 28 -7.23 2.90 -8.09
C ALA A 28 -6.76 4.32 -8.50
N LEU A 29 -6.55 5.21 -7.52
CA LEU A 29 -6.08 6.58 -7.72
C LEU A 29 -4.55 6.68 -7.54
N PRO A 30 -3.76 6.75 -8.63
CA PRO A 30 -2.30 6.75 -8.54
C PRO A 30 -1.77 7.96 -7.77
N LEU A 31 -0.64 7.79 -7.08
CA LEU A 31 -0.08 8.82 -6.19
C LEU A 31 0.23 10.16 -6.88
N TYR A 32 0.65 10.15 -8.15
CA TYR A 32 0.86 11.41 -8.88
C TYR A 32 -0.46 12.18 -9.10
N ARG A 33 -1.60 11.46 -9.17
CA ARG A 33 -2.91 12.09 -9.31
C ARG A 33 -3.37 12.64 -7.97
N GLN A 34 -3.10 11.93 -6.88
CA GLN A 34 -3.36 12.42 -5.52
C GLN A 34 -2.54 13.67 -5.20
N GLU A 35 -1.24 13.71 -5.55
CA GLU A 35 -0.38 14.90 -5.45
C GLU A 35 -1.02 16.10 -6.14
N LYS A 36 -1.47 15.95 -7.40
CA LYS A 36 -2.16 17.03 -8.12
C LYS A 36 -3.48 17.45 -7.48
N ILE A 37 -4.22 16.54 -6.85
CA ILE A 37 -5.47 16.85 -6.14
C ILE A 37 -5.18 17.68 -4.90
N LEU A 38 -4.17 17.30 -4.12
CA LEU A 38 -3.72 18.03 -2.94
C LEU A 38 -3.21 19.43 -3.31
N GLN A 39 -2.46 19.54 -4.41
CA GLN A 39 -1.98 20.84 -4.90
C GLN A 39 -3.12 21.81 -5.24
N ARG A 40 -4.27 21.32 -5.75
CA ARG A 40 -5.44 22.18 -6.04
C ARG A 40 -6.04 22.84 -4.80
N ILE A 41 -5.88 22.22 -3.63
CA ILE A 41 -6.34 22.77 -2.35
C ILE A 41 -5.20 23.48 -1.58
N GLY A 42 -4.09 23.78 -2.26
CA GLY A 42 -2.95 24.48 -1.67
C GLY A 42 -2.04 23.62 -0.80
N VAL A 43 -2.17 22.29 -0.86
CA VAL A 43 -1.37 21.34 -0.08
C VAL A 43 -0.26 20.78 -0.97
N ASP A 44 0.97 21.21 -0.72
CA ASP A 44 2.15 20.71 -1.45
C ASP A 44 2.77 19.51 -0.73
N ILE A 45 2.43 18.30 -1.19
CA ILE A 45 3.00 17.05 -0.70
C ILE A 45 3.57 16.30 -1.90
N PRO A 46 4.90 16.16 -2.00
CA PRO A 46 5.54 15.47 -3.11
C PRO A 46 5.10 14.00 -3.19
N ARG A 47 4.99 13.48 -4.42
CA ARG A 47 4.71 12.06 -4.69
C ARG A 47 5.66 11.11 -3.95
N SER A 48 6.93 11.49 -3.79
CA SER A 48 7.94 10.72 -3.04
C SER A 48 7.58 10.57 -1.56
N THR A 49 6.98 11.60 -0.96
CA THR A 49 6.49 11.57 0.42
C THR A 49 5.31 10.63 0.53
N LEU A 50 4.34 10.74 -0.40
CA LEU A 50 3.19 9.81 -0.45
C LEU A 50 3.65 8.36 -0.63
N SER A 51 4.64 8.09 -1.50
CA SER A 51 5.15 6.73 -1.69
C SER A 51 5.85 6.18 -0.44
N ASN A 52 6.66 7.01 0.23
CA ASN A 52 7.32 6.63 1.47
C ASN A 52 6.30 6.32 2.58
N TRP A 53 5.21 7.08 2.67
CA TRP A 53 4.12 6.77 3.59
C TRP A 53 3.48 5.43 3.28
N MET A 54 3.23 5.10 2.01
CA MET A 54 2.65 3.79 1.65
C MET A 54 3.57 2.62 1.98
N ILE A 55 4.89 2.78 1.83
CA ILE A 55 5.86 1.76 2.26
C ILE A 55 5.75 1.55 3.78
N LYS A 56 5.77 2.63 4.57
CA LYS A 56 5.66 2.55 6.03
C LYS A 56 4.32 2.02 6.52
N VAL A 57 3.22 2.39 5.87
CA VAL A 57 1.91 1.80 6.17
C VAL A 57 1.92 0.29 5.90
N GLY A 58 2.51 -0.15 4.79
CA GLY A 58 2.70 -1.58 4.49
C GLY A 58 3.41 -2.32 5.62
N GLU A 59 4.56 -1.79 6.08
CA GLU A 59 5.30 -2.34 7.23
C GLU A 59 4.42 -2.39 8.50
N LEU A 60 3.67 -1.34 8.80
CA LEU A 60 2.80 -1.25 9.99
C LEU A 60 1.63 -2.24 9.93
N THR A 61 1.11 -2.54 8.74
CA THR A 61 -0.02 -3.46 8.54
C THR A 61 0.40 -4.94 8.49
N GLN A 62 1.70 -5.22 8.49
CA GLN A 62 2.22 -6.60 8.42
C GLN A 62 1.60 -7.57 9.44
N PRO A 63 1.36 -7.21 10.72
CA PRO A 63 0.72 -8.11 11.67
C PRO A 63 -0.69 -8.54 11.25
N VAL A 64 -1.46 -7.65 10.62
CA VAL A 64 -2.81 -7.96 10.10
C VAL A 64 -2.72 -8.88 8.89
N ILE A 65 -1.75 -8.64 8.01
CA ILE A 65 -1.46 -9.51 6.86
C ILE A 65 -1.07 -10.92 7.33
N ASN A 66 -0.23 -11.02 8.36
CA ASN A 66 0.16 -12.30 8.96
C ASN A 66 -1.05 -13.04 9.54
N LEU A 67 -1.90 -12.34 10.32
CA LEU A 67 -3.10 -12.94 10.88
C LEU A 67 -4.06 -13.44 9.79
N LEU A 68 -4.24 -12.65 8.72
CA LEU A 68 -5.06 -13.05 7.58
C LEU A 68 -4.50 -14.30 6.90
N ARG A 69 -3.17 -14.39 6.74
CA ARG A 69 -2.49 -15.57 6.21
C ARG A 69 -2.71 -16.79 7.11
N ASP A 70 -2.51 -16.66 8.41
CA ASP A 70 -2.68 -17.76 9.36
C ASP A 70 -4.13 -18.28 9.35
N GLN A 71 -5.09 -17.35 9.29
CA GLN A 71 -6.50 -17.71 9.18
C GLN A 71 -6.81 -18.44 7.86
N LEU A 72 -6.29 -17.96 6.72
CA LEU A 72 -6.48 -18.62 5.43
C LEU A 72 -5.91 -20.04 5.43
N LEU A 73 -4.71 -20.23 5.99
CA LEU A 73 -4.04 -21.54 6.07
C LEU A 73 -4.68 -22.50 7.10
N SER A 74 -5.62 -22.03 7.93
CA SER A 74 -6.35 -22.88 8.87
C SER A 74 -7.50 -23.68 8.22
N TYR A 75 -7.92 -23.32 7.01
CA TYR A 75 -8.99 -24.02 6.30
C TYR A 75 -8.46 -25.19 5.47
N ASP A 76 -9.26 -26.25 5.35
CA ASP A 76 -8.92 -27.43 4.54
C ASP A 76 -8.86 -27.14 3.03
N ILE A 77 -9.58 -26.11 2.58
CA ILE A 77 -9.69 -25.71 1.17
C ILE A 77 -9.54 -24.19 1.07
N ILE A 78 -8.61 -23.74 0.23
CA ILE A 78 -8.41 -22.33 -0.13
C ILE A 78 -8.70 -22.18 -1.62
N LEU A 79 -9.62 -21.27 -1.96
CA LEU A 79 -9.88 -20.88 -3.34
C LEU A 79 -9.01 -19.65 -3.65
N MET A 80 -8.32 -19.68 -4.78
CA MET A 80 -7.49 -18.57 -5.25
C MET A 80 -7.63 -18.44 -6.76
N ASP A 81 -7.64 -17.21 -7.26
CA ASP A 81 -7.62 -16.90 -8.69
C ASP A 81 -6.25 -16.38 -9.13
N GLU A 82 -5.84 -16.73 -10.35
CA GLU A 82 -4.55 -16.34 -10.90
C GLU A 82 -4.68 -14.96 -11.56
N THR A 83 -4.01 -13.96 -10.99
CA THR A 83 -3.88 -12.64 -11.58
C THR A 83 -2.46 -12.41 -12.09
N THR A 84 -2.35 -12.05 -13.37
CA THR A 84 -1.04 -11.85 -14.00
C THR A 84 -0.61 -10.40 -13.89
N VAL A 85 0.62 -10.15 -13.45
CA VAL A 85 1.18 -8.81 -13.25
C VAL A 85 2.60 -8.72 -13.81
N GLN A 86 3.09 -7.50 -14.04
CA GLN A 86 4.51 -7.25 -14.32
C GLN A 86 5.16 -6.68 -13.07
N VAL A 87 6.15 -7.40 -12.54
CA VAL A 87 6.92 -6.96 -11.37
C VAL A 87 8.24 -6.37 -11.86
N LEU A 88 8.49 -5.11 -11.51
CA LEU A 88 9.67 -4.39 -11.99
C LEU A 88 10.99 -4.94 -11.41
N ASN A 89 10.94 -5.55 -10.23
CA ASN A 89 12.10 -6.11 -9.55
C ASN A 89 11.73 -7.45 -8.89
N GLU A 90 12.14 -8.55 -9.52
CA GLU A 90 11.98 -9.91 -9.03
C GLU A 90 13.30 -10.66 -9.24
N ASP A 91 13.78 -11.37 -8.22
CA ASP A 91 15.05 -12.09 -8.28
C ASP A 91 15.02 -13.13 -9.40
N GLY A 92 15.98 -13.04 -10.31
CA GLY A 92 16.12 -13.96 -11.43
C GLY A 92 15.15 -13.73 -12.61
N LYS A 93 14.34 -12.66 -12.61
CA LYS A 93 13.46 -12.32 -13.74
C LYS A 93 13.71 -10.91 -14.30
N LYS A 94 13.45 -10.74 -15.60
CA LYS A 94 13.50 -9.42 -16.25
C LYS A 94 12.23 -8.64 -15.89
N ALA A 95 12.30 -7.31 -15.83
CA ALA A 95 11.16 -6.46 -15.50
C ALA A 95 9.95 -6.63 -16.45
N GLN A 96 10.17 -7.06 -17.70
CA GLN A 96 9.12 -7.32 -18.69
C GLN A 96 8.53 -8.74 -18.58
N SER A 97 9.07 -9.58 -17.70
CA SER A 97 8.59 -10.95 -17.52
C SER A 97 7.20 -10.96 -16.87
N LYS A 98 6.35 -11.87 -17.36
CA LYS A 98 5.04 -12.12 -16.76
C LYS A 98 5.22 -12.79 -15.39
N SER A 99 4.61 -12.19 -14.38
CA SER A 99 4.57 -12.69 -13.01
C SER A 99 3.14 -13.02 -12.61
N TYR A 100 2.99 -13.81 -11.57
CA TYR A 100 1.70 -14.33 -11.12
C TYR A 100 1.49 -13.97 -9.65
N LEU A 101 0.30 -13.45 -9.36
CA LEU A 101 -0.21 -13.19 -8.04
C LEU A 101 -1.44 -14.09 -7.87
N TRP A 102 -1.51 -14.81 -6.75
CA TRP A 102 -2.69 -15.59 -6.39
C TRP A 102 -3.50 -14.76 -5.40
N VAL A 103 -4.74 -14.43 -5.76
CA VAL A 103 -5.66 -13.58 -4.97
C VAL A 103 -6.84 -14.40 -4.48
#